data_AF-A0A7H0Y2X4-F1
#
_entry.id   AF-A0A7H0Y2X4-F1
#
_cell.length_a   1.000
_cell.length_b   1.000
_cell.length_c   1.000
_cell.angle_alpha   90.00
_cell.angle_beta   90.00
_cell.angle_gamma   90.00
#
_symmetry.space_group_name_H-M   'P 1'
#
loop_
_entity.id
_entity.type
_entity.pdbx_description
1 polymer ?
#
loop_
_entity_poly.entity_id
_entity_poly.type
_entity_poly.pdbx_seq_one_letter_code
_entity_poly.pdbx_strand_id
1 'polypeptide(L)'
;MNKTIRVSGRISKDVEGILLGCEVLGKYIVNELAHEQFPKYGENRYCGEGNDGIWKFYNHPLAFVQIYLNNKEVTFEEAIDYQILSSIGELDIQVDWVGYSELTISYFSTEHLTVGGHDIEKILSSYLGKYAIVNIEIKDEH
;
A
#
# COMPACT_ATOMS: atom_id res chain seq x y z
N MET A 1 -7.10 3.21 17.05
CA MET A 1 -7.55 2.26 16.01
C MET A 1 -6.35 1.51 15.48
N ASN A 2 -6.43 0.17 15.40
CA ASN A 2 -5.44 -0.66 14.72
C ASN A 2 -6.14 -1.41 13.60
N LYS A 3 -5.80 -1.11 12.34
CA LYS A 3 -6.37 -1.77 11.16
C LYS A 3 -5.25 -2.24 10.24
N THR A 4 -5.41 -3.42 9.65
CA THR A 4 -4.48 -3.93 8.64
C THR A 4 -5.25 -4.20 7.37
N ILE A 5 -4.77 -3.61 6.26
CA ILE A 5 -5.28 -3.86 4.91
C ILE A 5 -4.18 -4.61 4.16
N ARG A 6 -4.54 -5.73 3.53
CA ARG A 6 -3.61 -6.50 2.71
C ARG A 6 -4.22 -6.77 1.36
N VAL A 7 -3.47 -6.46 0.31
CA VAL A 7 -3.84 -6.71 -1.07
C VAL A 7 -2.67 -7.40 -1.75
N SER A 8 -2.94 -8.44 -2.52
CA SER A 8 -1.91 -9.13 -3.29
C SER A 8 -2.39 -9.52 -4.67
N GLY A 9 -1.45 -9.65 -5.59
CA GLY A 9 -1.76 -10.06 -6.95
C GLY A 9 -0.67 -9.68 -7.93
N ARG A 10 -0.84 -10.10 -9.18
CA ARG A 10 0.02 -9.62 -10.27
C ARG A 10 -0.26 -8.15 -10.53
N ILE A 11 0.80 -7.36 -10.63
CA ILE A 11 0.73 -5.94 -10.93
C ILE A 11 0.32 -5.78 -12.40
N SER A 12 -0.78 -5.09 -12.62
CA SER A 12 -1.17 -4.57 -13.93
C SER A 12 -1.63 -3.12 -13.79
N LYS A 13 -1.87 -2.46 -14.92
CA LYS A 13 -2.30 -1.06 -14.96
C LYS A 13 -3.39 -0.88 -16.01
N ASP A 14 -4.44 -0.16 -15.66
CA ASP A 14 -5.47 0.29 -16.58
C ASP A 14 -5.68 1.81 -16.50
N VAL A 15 -6.81 2.28 -17.02
CA VAL A 15 -7.18 3.70 -17.01
C VAL A 15 -7.55 4.22 -15.62
N GLU A 16 -7.91 3.32 -14.68
CA GLU A 16 -8.33 3.67 -13.33
C GLU A 16 -7.17 3.61 -12.31
N GLY A 17 -6.08 2.91 -12.63
CA GLY A 17 -4.85 2.94 -11.84
C GLY A 17 -4.08 1.62 -11.85
N ILE A 18 -3.32 1.38 -10.78
CA ILE A 18 -2.63 0.10 -10.55
C ILE A 18 -3.61 -0.92 -9.99
N LEU A 19 -3.59 -2.11 -10.61
CA LEU A 19 -4.32 -3.27 -10.14
C LEU A 19 -3.36 -4.29 -9.53
N LEU A 20 -3.80 -4.87 -8.42
CA LEU A 20 -3.22 -6.10 -7.87
C LEU A 20 -4.25 -7.20 -8.01
N GLY A 21 -4.02 -8.11 -8.96
CA GLY A 21 -5.04 -9.09 -9.33
C GLY A 21 -6.21 -8.41 -10.03
N CYS A 22 -7.38 -8.39 -9.38
CA CYS A 22 -8.60 -7.78 -9.93
C CYS A 22 -8.98 -6.46 -9.24
N GLU A 23 -8.22 -6.02 -8.23
CA GLU A 23 -8.56 -4.86 -7.40
C GLU A 23 -7.76 -3.63 -7.84
N VAL A 24 -8.44 -2.52 -8.10
CA VAL A 24 -7.79 -1.20 -8.25
C VAL A 24 -7.33 -0.76 -6.87
N LEU A 25 -6.01 -0.78 -6.64
CA LEU A 25 -5.41 -0.68 -5.31
C LEU A 25 -5.88 0.58 -4.55
N GLY A 26 -5.89 1.73 -5.24
CA GLY A 26 -6.33 2.99 -4.64
C GLY A 26 -7.77 2.96 -4.17
N LYS A 27 -8.68 2.46 -5.01
CA LYS A 27 -10.11 2.35 -4.68
C LYS A 27 -10.37 1.35 -3.56
N TYR A 28 -9.69 0.21 -3.59
CA TYR A 28 -9.82 -0.82 -2.56
C TYR A 28 -9.45 -0.28 -1.17
N ILE A 29 -8.30 0.39 -1.06
CA ILE A 29 -7.84 0.98 0.20
C ILE A 29 -8.86 2.01 0.72
N VAL A 30 -9.43 2.82 -0.16
CA VAL A 30 -10.46 3.82 0.22
C VAL A 30 -11.69 3.16 0.77
N ASN A 31 -12.20 2.13 0.08
CA ASN A 31 -13.40 1.43 0.51
C ASN A 31 -13.19 0.78 1.87
N GLU A 32 -12.01 0.21 2.11
CA GLU A 32 -11.63 -0.32 3.41
C GLU A 32 -11.58 0.76 4.50
N LEU A 33 -11.26 2.01 4.16
CA LEU A 33 -11.15 3.11 5.11
C LEU A 33 -12.38 4.00 5.22
N ALA A 34 -13.32 3.91 4.28
CA ALA A 34 -14.46 4.82 4.17
C ALA A 34 -15.40 4.77 5.38
N HIS A 35 -15.45 3.61 6.07
CA HIS A 35 -16.30 3.40 7.25
C HIS A 35 -15.57 3.61 8.58
N GLU A 36 -14.26 3.87 8.55
CA GLU A 36 -13.47 4.04 9.77
C GLU A 36 -13.62 5.46 10.32
N GLN A 37 -13.93 5.56 11.62
CA GLN A 37 -13.96 6.84 12.30
C GLN A 37 -12.56 7.21 12.75
N PHE A 38 -11.92 8.12 12.02
CA PHE A 38 -10.65 8.71 12.46
C PHE A 38 -10.93 9.76 13.54
N PRO A 39 -10.17 9.78 14.65
CA PRO A 39 -10.37 10.78 15.68
C PRO A 39 -10.13 12.18 15.11
N LYS A 40 -11.01 13.13 15.44
CA LYS A 40 -10.87 14.52 15.01
C LYS A 40 -9.75 15.19 15.80
N TYR A 41 -8.62 15.45 15.16
CA TYR A 41 -7.51 16.19 15.76
C TYR A 41 -7.35 17.58 15.11
N GLY A 42 -7.84 18.63 15.76
CA GLY A 42 -7.69 20.02 15.31
C GLY A 42 -8.59 20.45 14.14
N GLU A 43 -8.47 21.72 13.73
CA GLU A 43 -9.46 22.42 12.88
C GLU A 43 -9.33 22.17 11.35
N ASN A 44 -8.33 21.44 10.87
CA ASN A 44 -7.97 21.38 9.43
C ASN A 44 -7.98 19.98 8.77
N ARG A 45 -8.84 19.05 9.21
CA ARG A 45 -8.80 17.66 8.70
C ARG A 45 -10.15 17.23 8.14
N TYR A 46 -10.17 16.90 6.86
CA TYR A 46 -11.35 16.51 6.09
C TYR A 46 -11.18 15.09 5.53
N CYS A 47 -12.20 14.26 5.77
CA CYS A 47 -12.51 13.10 4.94
C CYS A 47 -13.70 13.53 4.08
N GLY A 48 -13.52 13.59 2.77
CA GLY A 48 -14.57 14.01 1.86
C GLY A 48 -14.23 13.65 0.43
N GLU A 49 -15.26 13.23 -0.31
CA GLU A 49 -15.26 13.21 -1.76
C GLU A 49 -15.15 14.66 -2.24
N GLY A 50 -14.10 15.00 -2.98
CA GLY A 50 -14.04 16.28 -3.66
C GLY A 50 -15.12 16.37 -4.73
N ASN A 51 -15.39 17.57 -5.26
CA ASN A 51 -16.32 17.76 -6.39
C ASN A 51 -15.89 17.03 -7.69
N ASP A 52 -14.69 16.44 -7.67
CA ASP A 52 -14.05 15.61 -8.69
C ASP A 52 -14.32 14.11 -8.51
N GLY A 53 -15.03 13.70 -7.45
CA GLY A 53 -15.27 12.29 -7.12
C GLY A 53 -14.08 11.60 -6.44
N ILE A 54 -13.07 12.37 -6.05
CA ILE A 54 -11.80 11.86 -5.53
C ILE A 54 -11.80 11.97 -4.01
N TRP A 55 -11.54 10.85 -3.33
CA TRP A 55 -11.43 10.82 -1.87
C TRP A 55 -10.03 11.27 -1.44
N LYS A 56 -9.97 12.30 -0.60
CA LYS A 56 -8.70 12.84 -0.08
C LYS A 56 -8.70 12.69 1.43
N PHE A 57 -7.70 11.98 1.98
CA PHE A 57 -7.57 11.77 3.42
C PHE A 57 -6.41 12.64 3.95
N TYR A 58 -6.74 13.74 4.62
CA TYR A 58 -5.75 14.67 5.15
C TYR A 58 -5.39 14.38 6.62
N ASN A 59 -4.12 13.98 6.83
CA ASN A 59 -3.40 13.89 8.11
C ASN A 59 -4.03 13.00 9.20
N HIS A 60 -3.39 11.85 9.42
CA HIS A 60 -3.65 10.88 10.49
C HIS A 60 -4.83 9.95 10.18
N PRO A 61 -4.65 8.62 10.36
CA PRO A 61 -3.66 7.89 11.18
C PRO A 61 -2.29 7.65 10.54
N LEU A 62 -1.29 7.36 11.37
CA LEU A 62 -0.02 6.80 10.91
C LEU A 62 -0.32 5.49 10.19
N ALA A 63 0.07 5.39 8.93
CA ALA A 63 0.08 4.12 8.23
C ALA A 63 1.50 3.66 7.95
N PHE A 64 1.75 2.36 8.05
CA PHE A 64 2.99 1.72 7.68
C PHE A 64 2.69 0.84 6.49
N VAL A 65 3.33 1.10 5.35
CA VAL A 65 3.15 0.35 4.12
C VAL A 65 4.38 -0.45 3.81
N GLN A 66 4.16 -1.73 3.56
CA GLN A 66 5.17 -2.69 3.18
C GLN A 66 4.78 -3.26 1.82
N ILE A 67 5.72 -3.20 0.88
CA ILE A 67 5.55 -3.73 -0.47
C ILE A 67 6.58 -4.84 -0.67
N TYR A 68 6.10 -6.05 -0.88
CA TYR A 68 6.91 -7.22 -1.19
C TYR A 68 6.74 -7.55 -2.67
N LEU A 69 7.85 -7.65 -3.41
CA LEU A 69 7.86 -7.92 -4.84
C LEU A 69 8.48 -9.28 -5.12
N ASN A 70 7.79 -10.07 -5.95
CA ASN A 70 8.17 -11.43 -6.29
C ASN A 70 7.92 -11.73 -7.78
N ASN A 71 8.68 -12.66 -8.35
CA ASN A 71 8.50 -13.14 -9.73
C ASN A 71 7.27 -14.05 -9.87
N LYS A 72 6.90 -14.73 -8.78
CA LYS A 72 5.76 -15.65 -8.69
C LYS A 72 4.86 -15.27 -7.52
N GLU A 73 3.67 -15.85 -7.55
CA GLU A 73 2.75 -15.80 -6.42
C GLU A 73 3.37 -16.46 -5.20
N VAL A 74 3.29 -15.77 -4.07
CA VAL A 74 3.78 -16.22 -2.76
C VAL A 74 2.78 -15.79 -1.69
N THR A 75 2.83 -16.47 -0.56
CA THR A 75 2.12 -16.08 0.66
C THR A 75 2.81 -14.89 1.34
N PHE A 76 2.10 -14.26 2.28
CA PHE A 76 2.66 -13.14 3.03
C PHE A 76 3.80 -13.58 3.95
N GLU A 77 3.65 -14.74 4.58
CA GLU A 77 4.65 -15.35 5.45
C GLU A 77 5.93 -15.66 4.68
N GLU A 78 5.82 -16.28 3.50
CA GLU A 78 6.98 -16.53 2.63
C GLU A 78 7.68 -15.23 2.24
N ALA A 79 6.92 -14.18 1.89
CA ALA A 79 7.49 -12.89 1.52
C ALA A 79 8.24 -12.21 2.70
N ILE A 80 7.78 -12.40 3.93
CA ILE A 80 8.49 -11.97 5.14
C ILE A 80 9.78 -12.76 5.30
N ASP A 81 9.72 -14.08 5.20
CA ASP A 81 10.89 -14.95 5.33
C ASP A 81 11.95 -14.59 4.26
N TYR A 82 11.52 -14.30 3.05
CA TYR A 82 12.39 -13.85 1.97
C TYR A 82 13.07 -12.52 2.30
N GLN A 83 12.32 -11.56 2.84
CA GLN A 83 12.88 -10.28 3.27
C GLN A 83 13.88 -10.45 4.43
N ILE A 84 13.59 -11.34 5.40
CA ILE A 84 14.49 -11.62 6.52
C ILE A 84 15.80 -12.24 6.01
N LEU A 85 15.71 -13.28 5.18
CA LEU A 85 16.86 -13.96 4.59
C LEU A 85 17.70 -13.01 3.72
N SER A 86 17.01 -12.16 2.94
CA SER A 86 17.66 -11.10 2.18
C SER A 86 18.40 -10.09 3.06
N SER A 87 17.84 -9.74 4.21
CA SER A 87 18.44 -8.75 5.13
C SER A 87 19.68 -9.28 5.85
N ILE A 88 19.80 -10.60 6.04
CA ILE A 88 20.99 -11.24 6.63
C ILE A 88 22.04 -11.65 5.59
N GLY A 89 21.81 -11.35 4.30
CA GLY A 89 22.76 -11.63 3.22
C GLY A 89 22.68 -13.04 2.62
N GLU A 90 21.66 -13.82 2.93
CA GLU A 90 21.45 -15.17 2.39
C GLU A 90 20.58 -15.17 1.12
N LEU A 91 20.87 -14.26 0.18
CA LEU A 91 20.09 -14.02 -1.05
C LEU A 91 20.28 -15.08 -2.14
N ASP A 92 21.38 -15.85 -2.11
CA ASP A 92 21.78 -16.77 -3.20
C ASP A 92 20.81 -17.94 -3.43
N ILE A 93 19.75 -18.08 -2.61
CA ILE A 93 18.84 -19.24 -2.63
C ILE A 93 17.45 -18.90 -3.21
N GLN A 94 17.10 -17.64 -3.44
CA GLN A 94 15.71 -17.25 -3.74
C GLN A 94 15.51 -16.66 -5.13
N VAL A 95 15.31 -17.55 -6.11
CA VAL A 95 15.10 -17.22 -7.53
C VAL A 95 13.88 -16.31 -7.77
N ASP A 96 12.93 -16.29 -6.83
CA ASP A 96 11.66 -15.61 -7.00
C ASP A 96 11.54 -14.25 -6.27
N TRP A 97 12.52 -13.86 -5.44
CA TRP A 97 12.53 -12.56 -4.73
C TRP A 97 12.95 -11.41 -5.66
N VAL A 98 12.24 -10.28 -5.60
CA VAL A 98 12.56 -9.08 -6.39
C VAL A 98 12.95 -7.90 -5.51
N GLY A 99 12.27 -7.68 -4.39
CA GLY A 99 12.62 -6.61 -3.47
C GLY A 99 11.54 -6.22 -2.46
N TYR A 100 11.93 -5.32 -1.57
CA TYR A 100 11.12 -4.80 -0.47
C TYR A 100 11.16 -3.28 -0.43
N SER A 101 10.03 -2.66 -0.07
CA SER A 101 9.95 -1.24 0.27
C SER A 101 9.07 -1.04 1.49
N GLU A 102 9.51 -0.17 2.40
CA GLU A 102 8.77 0.24 3.59
C GLU A 102 8.59 1.75 3.59
N LEU A 103 7.37 2.20 3.87
CA LEU A 103 6.96 3.59 3.82
C LEU A 103 6.09 3.94 5.03
N THR A 104 6.41 5.04 5.73
CA THR A 104 5.55 5.60 6.77
C THR A 104 4.72 6.74 6.20
N ILE A 105 3.40 6.67 6.39
CA ILE A 105 2.41 7.55 5.79
C ILE A 105 1.81 8.44 6.87
N SER A 106 1.84 9.75 6.63
CA SER A 106 1.03 10.74 7.35
C SER A 106 -0.17 11.26 6.53
N TYR A 107 -0.19 11.03 5.20
CA TYR A 107 -1.21 11.51 4.25
C TYR A 107 -1.50 10.48 3.14
N PHE A 108 -2.78 10.28 2.77
CA PHE A 108 -3.21 9.40 1.67
C PHE A 108 -4.13 10.14 0.68
N SER A 109 -3.76 10.14 -0.61
CA SER A 109 -4.60 10.65 -1.70
C SER A 109 -4.89 9.56 -2.73
N THR A 110 -6.15 9.49 -3.18
CA THR A 110 -6.59 8.56 -4.22
C THR A 110 -6.26 9.03 -5.63
N GLU A 111 -5.96 10.32 -5.79
CA GLU A 111 -5.70 10.92 -7.10
C GLU A 111 -4.40 10.36 -7.72
N HIS A 112 -3.46 9.87 -6.90
CA HIS A 112 -2.16 9.34 -7.36
C HIS A 112 -1.54 8.30 -6.41
N LEU A 113 -2.31 7.69 -5.48
CA LEU A 113 -1.76 6.80 -4.44
C LEU A 113 -0.50 7.40 -3.77
N THR A 114 -0.50 8.72 -3.56
CA THR A 114 0.66 9.42 -3.02
C THR A 114 0.66 9.28 -1.51
N VAL A 115 1.77 8.76 -1.01
CA VAL A 115 1.95 8.28 0.35
C VAL A 115 3.18 8.95 0.94
N GLY A 116 3.00 9.90 1.84
CA GLY A 116 4.12 10.61 2.47
C GLY A 116 5.10 11.28 1.48
N GLY A 117 4.63 11.63 0.28
CA GLY A 117 5.47 12.17 -0.82
C GLY A 117 6.02 11.12 -1.80
N HIS A 118 5.77 9.83 -1.56
CA HIS A 118 6.09 8.72 -2.46
C HIS A 118 4.88 8.35 -3.32
N ASP A 119 5.07 8.27 -4.63
CA ASP A 119 4.06 7.85 -5.59
C ASP A 119 4.09 6.32 -5.71
N ILE A 120 3.23 5.63 -4.94
CA ILE A 120 3.16 4.16 -4.93
C ILE A 120 2.72 3.64 -6.30
N GLU A 121 1.85 4.38 -7.00
CA GLU A 121 1.42 4.01 -8.34
C GLU A 121 2.61 3.95 -9.30
N LYS A 122 3.49 4.95 -9.25
CA LYS A 122 4.72 5.00 -10.05
C LYS A 122 5.71 3.91 -9.64
N ILE A 123 5.86 3.63 -8.35
CA ILE A 123 6.70 2.53 -7.86
C ILE A 123 6.19 1.21 -8.45
N LEU A 124 4.91 0.88 -8.28
CA LEU A 124 4.36 -0.38 -8.79
C LEU A 124 4.35 -0.43 -10.33
N SER A 125 4.18 0.72 -11.00
CA SER A 125 4.26 0.81 -12.47
C SER A 125 5.62 0.39 -13.03
N SER A 126 6.72 0.44 -12.28
CA SER A 126 8.03 -0.06 -12.76
C SER A 126 8.16 -1.58 -12.66
N TYR A 127 7.20 -2.26 -12.03
CA TYR A 127 7.21 -3.72 -11.79
C TYR A 127 6.01 -4.45 -12.42
N LEU A 128 5.42 -3.92 -13.50
CA LEU A 128 4.31 -4.58 -14.20
C LEU A 128 4.61 -6.05 -14.52
N GLY A 129 3.63 -6.92 -14.29
CA GLY A 129 3.71 -8.37 -14.48
C GLY A 129 4.33 -9.16 -13.31
N LYS A 130 5.01 -8.48 -12.37
CA LYS A 130 5.48 -9.09 -11.12
C LYS A 130 4.31 -9.31 -10.17
N TYR A 131 4.50 -10.20 -9.20
CA TYR A 131 3.57 -10.38 -8.09
C TYR A 131 3.95 -9.43 -6.96
N ALA A 132 2.95 -8.76 -6.39
CA ALA A 132 3.14 -7.91 -5.23
C ALA A 132 2.23 -8.30 -4.09
N ILE A 133 2.72 -8.10 -2.87
CA ILE A 133 1.91 -8.03 -1.66
C ILE A 133 2.09 -6.64 -1.07
N VAL A 134 0.99 -5.91 -0.91
CA VAL A 134 0.94 -4.60 -0.25
C VAL A 134 0.24 -4.79 1.08
N ASN A 135 0.98 -4.61 2.16
CA ASN A 135 0.48 -4.64 3.54
C ASN A 135 0.48 -3.23 4.10
N ILE A 136 -0.67 -2.78 4.61
CA ILE A 136 -0.88 -1.44 5.16
C ILE A 136 -1.35 -1.60 6.60
N GLU A 137 -0.53 -1.23 7.56
CA GLU A 137 -0.91 -1.17 8.97
C GLU A 137 -1.23 0.26 9.36
N ILE A 138 -2.40 0.46 9.94
CA ILE A 138 -2.88 1.75 10.39
C ILE A 138 -2.94 1.73 11.91
N LYS A 139 -2.28 2.69 12.55
CA LYS A 139 -2.19 2.80 14.02
C LYS A 139 -2.61 4.21 14.45
N ASP A 140 -3.35 4.30 15.55
CA ASP A 140 -3.54 5.58 16.25
C ASP A 140 -2.26 5.96 16.98
N GLU A 141 -1.77 7.18 16.78
CA GLU A 141 -0.90 7.83 17.76
C GLU A 141 -1.74 8.03 19.04
N HIS A 142 -1.29 7.43 20.15
CA HIS A 142 -1.84 7.73 21.46
C HIS A 142 -1.43 9.13 21.91
#